data_AF-A0A5N4B6D7-F1
#
_entry.id   AF-A0A5N4B6D7-F1
#
_cell.length_a   1.000
_cell.length_b   1.000
_cell.length_c   1.000
_cell.angle_alpha   90.00
_cell.angle_beta   90.00
_cell.angle_gamma   90.00
#
_symmetry.space_group_name_H-M   'P 1'
#
loop_
_entity.id
_entity.type
_entity.pdbx_description
1 polymer ?
#
loop_
_entity_poly.entity_id
_entity_poly.type
_entity_poly.pdbx_seq_one_letter_code
_entity_poly.pdbx_strand_id
1 'polypeptide(L)'
;MNTLPKFVQENAQKATETLLPLKSKEKYEKEFETFTAWQSKHKIFTINETVLLSYFQELSEKYTPTSLWTKYSLLKSTFIVKKKTDISNYNQLIYFLKVKSKGYKPKKSQVLTGDQVFEFIKRAPNDIYLLHKVVLVMGVFGGLRRDEMVKMCIDDITDKGSVVIVNVPETKTGTSKGFTIVEEEEINALKLVRQYLALRPKHTKERRFFLTYRKGCCTVQPVGKNTIGSVPNIIAKYLKLDNPHQFTGHCLRRTSATLLVEAGASFETLKMHGKWKSNTVAQSYVEDSLISKNRISCIIASAVGSSGGKTSNNVNLTSYSDDHLELSSSISDKNINVPGLSNKNITFSGKFENCNFHIGG
;
A
#
# COMPACT_ATOMS: atom_id res chain seq x y z
N MET A 1 -47.92 -5.75 34.78
CA MET A 1 -46.77 -5.45 33.91
C MET A 1 -47.00 -6.11 32.57
N ASN A 2 -47.06 -5.35 31.47
CA ASN A 2 -47.20 -5.91 30.13
C ASN A 2 -45.91 -6.64 29.74
N THR A 3 -45.92 -7.97 29.80
CA THR A 3 -44.81 -8.80 29.31
C THR A 3 -44.85 -8.83 27.78
N LEU A 4 -43.74 -8.43 27.15
CA LEU A 4 -43.58 -8.46 25.69
C LEU A 4 -43.82 -9.88 25.14
N PRO A 5 -44.46 -10.04 23.96
CA PRO A 5 -44.65 -11.34 23.33
C PRO A 5 -43.33 -12.09 23.09
N LYS A 6 -43.33 -13.41 23.25
CA LYS A 6 -42.14 -14.26 23.14
C LYS A 6 -41.40 -14.09 21.81
N PHE A 7 -42.13 -14.00 20.68
CA PHE A 7 -41.52 -13.81 19.36
C PHE A 7 -40.75 -12.48 19.24
N VAL A 8 -41.20 -11.42 19.94
CA VAL A 8 -40.52 -10.11 19.97
C VAL A 8 -39.20 -10.23 20.73
N GLN A 9 -39.21 -10.94 21.87
CA GLN A 9 -38.00 -11.18 22.67
C GLN A 9 -36.98 -12.03 21.90
N GLU A 10 -37.43 -13.10 21.25
CA GLU A 10 -36.59 -13.98 20.44
C GLU A 10 -35.98 -13.26 19.22
N ASN A 11 -36.77 -12.45 18.51
CA ASN A 11 -36.26 -11.65 17.38
C ASN A 11 -35.27 -10.58 17.84
N ALA A 12 -35.55 -9.90 18.95
CA ALA A 12 -34.65 -8.92 19.53
C ALA A 12 -33.33 -9.54 19.99
N GLN A 13 -33.38 -10.75 20.58
CA GLN A 13 -32.19 -11.49 20.97
C GLN A 13 -31.35 -11.88 19.74
N LYS A 14 -31.97 -12.47 18.71
CA LYS A 14 -31.31 -12.81 17.45
C LYS A 14 -30.64 -11.58 16.81
N ALA A 15 -31.34 -10.44 16.76
CA ALA A 15 -30.78 -9.20 16.25
C ALA A 15 -29.57 -8.73 17.10
N THR A 16 -29.67 -8.81 18.42
CA THR A 16 -28.61 -8.41 19.35
C THR A 16 -27.34 -9.25 19.21
N GLU A 17 -27.49 -10.55 18.97
CA GLU A 17 -26.37 -11.49 18.77
C GLU A 17 -25.57 -11.18 17.48
N THR A 18 -26.22 -10.56 16.48
CA THR A 18 -25.58 -10.14 15.22
C THR A 18 -24.84 -8.80 15.31
N LEU A 19 -24.99 -8.05 16.41
CA LEU A 19 -24.37 -6.73 16.56
C LEU A 19 -22.84 -6.79 16.72
N LEU A 20 -22.30 -7.94 17.14
CA LEU A 20 -20.86 -8.17 17.16
C LEU A 20 -20.40 -8.77 15.83
N PRO A 21 -19.31 -8.26 15.22
CA PRO A 21 -18.86 -8.76 13.93
C PRO A 21 -18.44 -10.24 14.01
N LEU A 22 -19.11 -11.11 13.26
CA LEU A 22 -18.94 -12.57 13.31
C LEU A 22 -17.46 -13.01 13.22
N LYS A 23 -16.72 -12.49 12.24
CA LYS A 23 -15.31 -12.86 11.99
C LYS A 23 -14.37 -12.51 13.15
N SER A 24 -14.73 -11.55 14.00
CA SER A 24 -13.89 -11.11 15.12
C SER A 24 -14.56 -11.27 16.47
N LYS A 25 -15.72 -11.94 16.55
CA LYS A 25 -16.53 -12.07 17.76
C LYS A 25 -15.72 -12.55 18.97
N GLU A 26 -14.89 -13.56 18.78
CA GLU A 26 -13.98 -14.10 19.80
C GLU A 26 -13.06 -13.04 20.42
N LYS A 27 -12.60 -12.05 19.64
CA LYS A 27 -11.76 -10.96 20.15
C LYS A 27 -12.53 -10.00 21.06
N TYR A 28 -13.79 -9.72 20.71
CA TYR A 28 -14.68 -8.91 21.54
C TYR A 28 -14.95 -9.63 22.85
N GLU A 29 -15.28 -10.92 22.78
CA GLU A 29 -15.57 -11.75 23.96
C GLU A 29 -14.36 -11.84 24.90
N LYS A 30 -13.18 -12.14 24.36
CA LYS A 30 -11.94 -12.21 25.15
C LYS A 30 -11.57 -10.89 25.84
N GLU A 31 -11.77 -9.75 25.18
CA GLU A 31 -11.49 -8.45 25.80
C GLU A 31 -12.49 -8.16 26.93
N PHE A 32 -13.76 -8.51 26.74
CA PHE A 32 -14.77 -8.39 27.78
C PHE A 32 -14.47 -9.30 28.98
N GLU A 33 -14.08 -10.56 28.74
CA GLU A 33 -13.63 -11.48 29.78
C GLU A 33 -12.43 -10.92 30.56
N THR A 34 -11.44 -10.37 29.86
CA THR A 34 -10.27 -9.73 30.47
C THR A 34 -10.67 -8.61 31.42
N PHE A 35 -11.62 -7.76 31.02
CA PHE A 35 -12.16 -6.72 31.90
C PHE A 35 -12.91 -7.30 33.10
N THR A 36 -13.76 -8.32 32.92
CA THR A 36 -14.49 -8.95 34.03
C THR A 36 -13.58 -9.65 35.03
N ALA A 37 -12.46 -10.22 34.57
CA ALA A 37 -11.44 -10.78 35.44
C ALA A 37 -10.74 -9.67 36.25
N TRP A 38 -10.45 -8.52 35.63
CA TRP A 38 -9.91 -7.36 36.32
C TRP A 38 -10.88 -6.82 37.39
N GLN A 39 -12.18 -6.73 37.08
CA GLN A 39 -13.24 -6.36 38.03
C GLN A 39 -13.27 -7.31 39.24
N SER A 40 -13.24 -8.61 38.98
CA SER A 40 -13.27 -9.65 40.02
C SER A 40 -12.04 -9.57 40.93
N LYS A 41 -10.85 -9.35 40.36
CA LYS A 41 -9.61 -9.17 41.10
C LYS A 41 -9.66 -7.96 42.06
N HIS A 42 -10.25 -6.84 41.61
CA HIS A 42 -10.34 -5.62 42.41
C HIS A 42 -11.61 -5.54 43.26
N LYS A 43 -12.50 -6.54 43.18
CA LYS A 43 -13.79 -6.59 43.87
C LYS A 43 -14.70 -5.38 43.52
N ILE A 44 -14.63 -4.91 42.27
CA ILE A 44 -15.43 -3.78 41.75
C ILE A 44 -16.34 -4.29 40.64
N PHE A 45 -17.66 -4.33 40.89
CA PHE A 45 -18.64 -4.86 39.93
C PHE A 45 -19.46 -3.77 39.22
N THR A 46 -19.25 -2.50 39.57
CA THR A 46 -19.89 -1.37 38.91
C THR A 46 -19.16 -1.00 37.61
N ILE A 47 -19.92 -0.47 36.65
CA ILE A 47 -19.38 0.07 35.39
C ILE A 47 -19.76 1.55 35.36
N ASN A 48 -18.77 2.41 35.53
CA ASN A 48 -18.89 3.86 35.40
C ASN A 48 -17.58 4.43 34.86
N GLU A 49 -17.57 5.74 34.58
CA GLU A 49 -16.41 6.43 34.00
C GLU A 49 -15.17 6.33 34.89
N THR A 50 -15.30 6.47 36.21
CA THR A 50 -14.19 6.37 37.18
C THR A 50 -13.52 5.00 37.15
N VAL A 51 -14.31 3.92 37.14
CA VAL A 51 -13.78 2.54 37.07
C VAL A 51 -13.05 2.30 35.76
N LEU A 52 -13.61 2.76 34.64
CA LEU A 52 -12.94 2.60 33.35
C LEU A 52 -11.71 3.49 33.21
N LEU A 53 -11.68 4.70 33.77
CA LEU A 53 -10.47 5.52 33.83
C LEU A 53 -9.34 4.80 34.57
N SER A 54 -9.64 4.20 35.72
CA SER A 54 -8.67 3.39 36.47
C SER A 54 -8.17 2.19 35.66
N TYR A 55 -9.07 1.43 35.05
CA TYR A 55 -8.71 0.28 34.20
C TYR A 55 -7.83 0.71 33.00
N PHE A 56 -8.22 1.77 32.30
CA PHE A 56 -7.47 2.26 31.13
C PHE A 56 -6.14 2.93 31.50
N GLN A 57 -6.01 3.46 32.72
CA GLN A 57 -4.72 3.92 33.25
C GLN A 57 -3.74 2.75 33.37
N GLU A 58 -4.14 1.64 34.00
CA GLU A 58 -3.30 0.42 34.09
C GLU A 58 -2.95 -0.14 32.71
N LEU A 59 -3.92 -0.15 31.79
CA LEU A 59 -3.65 -0.61 30.42
C LEU A 59 -2.65 0.32 29.71
N SER A 60 -2.66 1.62 30.01
CA SER A 60 -1.79 2.59 29.32
C SER A 60 -0.31 2.39 29.60
N GLU A 61 0.01 1.71 30.70
CA GLU A 61 1.38 1.34 31.07
C GLU A 61 1.89 0.14 30.26
N LYS A 62 0.98 -0.65 29.68
CA LYS A 62 1.30 -1.92 28.99
C LYS A 62 1.12 -1.85 27.49
N TYR A 63 0.26 -0.96 27.00
CA TYR A 63 -0.21 -0.95 25.62
C TYR A 63 0.04 0.37 24.91
N THR A 64 0.30 0.29 23.60
CA THR A 64 0.40 1.48 22.75
C THR A 64 -0.95 2.21 22.68
N PRO A 65 -0.97 3.52 22.38
CA PRO A 65 -2.22 4.27 22.23
C PRO A 65 -3.19 3.66 21.22
N THR A 66 -2.70 3.14 20.09
CA THR A 66 -3.52 2.42 19.09
C THR A 66 -4.15 1.15 19.64
N SER A 67 -3.43 0.42 20.50
CA SER A 67 -3.94 -0.78 21.17
C SER A 67 -4.97 -0.41 22.24
N LEU A 68 -4.76 0.68 22.99
CA LEU A 68 -5.74 1.21 23.95
C LEU A 68 -7.05 1.58 23.27
N TRP A 69 -7.01 2.32 22.17
CA TRP A 69 -8.20 2.63 21.38
C TRP A 69 -8.90 1.38 20.84
N THR A 70 -8.14 0.35 20.47
CA THR A 70 -8.71 -0.93 20.06
C THR A 70 -9.47 -1.58 21.21
N LYS A 71 -8.86 -1.66 22.41
CA LYS A 71 -9.49 -2.21 23.61
C LYS A 71 -10.75 -1.43 24.00
N TYR A 72 -10.68 -0.10 23.98
CA TYR A 72 -11.83 0.78 24.18
C TYR A 72 -12.96 0.48 23.19
N SER A 73 -12.64 0.34 21.91
CA SER A 73 -13.63 0.03 20.87
C SER A 73 -14.28 -1.34 21.08
N LEU A 74 -13.48 -2.37 21.40
CA LEU A 74 -13.98 -3.71 21.72
C LEU A 74 -14.93 -3.66 22.93
N LEU A 75 -14.48 -3.03 24.02
CA LEU A 75 -15.28 -2.90 25.24
C LEU A 75 -16.56 -2.11 25.03
N LYS A 76 -16.50 -0.98 24.31
CA LYS A 76 -17.66 -0.18 23.95
C LYS A 76 -18.75 -1.03 23.29
N SER A 77 -18.39 -1.78 22.25
CA SER A 77 -19.36 -2.67 21.58
C SER A 77 -19.89 -3.74 22.52
N THR A 78 -19.04 -4.37 23.32
CA THR A 78 -19.49 -5.42 24.24
C THR A 78 -20.36 -4.90 25.38
N PHE A 79 -20.13 -3.69 25.90
CA PHE A 79 -20.95 -3.09 26.94
C PHE A 79 -22.33 -2.69 26.40
N ILE A 80 -22.41 -2.17 25.18
CA ILE A 80 -23.69 -1.91 24.52
C ILE A 80 -24.50 -3.21 24.41
N VAL A 81 -23.89 -4.29 23.92
CA VAL A 81 -24.56 -5.57 23.66
C VAL A 81 -24.89 -6.34 24.94
N LYS A 82 -23.95 -6.48 25.87
CA LYS A 82 -24.06 -7.37 27.05
C LYS A 82 -24.55 -6.67 28.31
N LYS A 83 -24.30 -5.36 28.46
CA LYS A 83 -24.60 -4.60 29.67
C LYS A 83 -25.60 -3.45 29.44
N LYS A 84 -25.99 -3.20 28.18
CA LYS A 84 -26.85 -2.08 27.78
C LYS A 84 -26.28 -0.73 28.27
N THR A 85 -24.96 -0.63 28.33
CA THR A 85 -24.24 0.58 28.75
C THR A 85 -23.46 1.10 27.56
N ASP A 86 -23.74 2.34 27.17
CA ASP A 86 -22.90 3.05 26.21
C ASP A 86 -21.86 3.85 26.97
N ILE A 87 -20.58 3.59 26.69
CA ILE A 87 -19.45 4.32 27.27
C ILE A 87 -18.96 5.46 26.35
N SER A 88 -19.66 5.70 25.23
CA SER A 88 -19.34 6.80 24.32
C SER A 88 -19.56 8.19 24.91
N ASN A 89 -20.35 8.27 25.98
CA ASN A 89 -20.60 9.48 26.76
C ASN A 89 -19.57 9.69 27.89
N TYR A 90 -18.59 8.79 28.07
CA TYR A 90 -17.54 8.93 29.08
C TYR A 90 -16.42 9.85 28.54
N ASN A 91 -16.69 11.15 28.61
CA ASN A 91 -15.87 12.20 28.02
C ASN A 91 -14.45 12.29 28.63
N GLN A 92 -14.29 12.08 29.93
CA GLN A 92 -12.98 12.09 30.59
C GLN A 92 -12.14 10.89 30.14
N LEU A 93 -12.77 9.71 30.00
CA LEU A 93 -12.09 8.52 29.47
C LEU A 93 -11.63 8.75 28.03
N ILE A 94 -12.51 9.29 27.17
CA ILE A 94 -12.18 9.61 25.78
C ILE A 94 -11.05 10.65 25.72
N TYR A 95 -11.12 11.69 26.56
CA TYR A 95 -10.09 12.72 26.65
C TYR A 95 -8.74 12.13 27.08
N PHE A 96 -8.73 11.28 28.11
CA PHE A 96 -7.54 10.55 28.55
C PHE A 96 -6.90 9.75 27.39
N LEU A 97 -7.68 8.98 26.64
CA LEU A 97 -7.18 8.23 25.49
C LEU A 97 -6.60 9.14 24.39
N LYS A 98 -7.22 10.31 24.13
CA LYS A 98 -6.70 11.32 23.20
C LYS A 98 -5.36 11.89 23.68
N VAL A 99 -5.23 12.22 24.95
CA VAL A 99 -3.98 12.73 25.56
C VAL A 99 -2.87 11.69 25.40
N LYS A 100 -3.12 10.43 25.74
CA LYS A 100 -2.14 9.33 25.55
C LYS A 100 -1.75 9.12 24.09
N SER A 101 -2.60 9.51 23.15
CA SER A 101 -2.33 9.39 21.71
C SER A 101 -1.53 10.57 21.14
N LYS A 102 -1.43 11.69 21.85
CA LYS A 102 -0.76 12.89 21.37
C LYS A 102 0.73 12.61 21.12
N GLY A 103 1.21 12.96 19.93
CA GLY A 103 2.61 12.74 19.52
C GLY A 103 2.98 11.29 19.21
N TYR A 104 2.09 10.32 19.43
CA TYR A 104 2.36 8.93 19.10
C TYR A 104 2.44 8.73 17.59
N LYS A 105 3.56 8.17 17.12
CA LYS A 105 3.77 7.80 15.72
C LYS A 105 3.68 6.27 15.59
N PRO A 106 2.64 5.74 14.92
CA PRO A 106 2.54 4.30 14.69
C PRO A 106 3.71 3.78 13.87
N LYS A 107 4.24 2.62 14.25
CA LYS A 107 5.24 1.91 13.43
C LYS A 107 4.60 1.53 12.10
N LYS A 108 5.33 1.78 11.01
CA LYS A 108 4.93 1.36 9.66
C LYS A 108 5.97 0.43 9.08
N SER A 109 5.53 -0.48 8.20
CA SER A 109 6.44 -1.32 7.42
C SER A 109 7.31 -0.44 6.52
N GLN A 110 8.59 -0.77 6.38
CA GLN A 110 9.44 -0.17 5.35
C GLN A 110 8.91 -0.48 3.94
N VAL A 111 9.36 0.30 2.96
CA VAL A 111 9.04 0.20 1.54
C VAL A 111 10.31 -0.11 0.75
N LEU A 112 10.16 -0.80 -0.37
CA LEU A 112 11.26 -0.99 -1.32
C LEU A 112 11.29 0.19 -2.30
N THR A 113 12.47 0.57 -2.77
CA THR A 113 12.63 1.54 -3.87
C THR A 113 12.44 0.87 -5.23
N GLY A 114 12.26 1.67 -6.29
CA GLY A 114 12.17 1.16 -7.67
C GLY A 114 13.38 0.31 -8.04
N ASP A 115 14.58 0.82 -7.76
CA ASP A 115 15.84 0.12 -8.00
C ASP A 115 15.94 -1.21 -7.25
N GLN A 116 15.49 -1.25 -5.98
CA GLN A 116 15.49 -2.49 -5.20
C GLN A 116 14.51 -3.53 -5.76
N VAL A 117 13.34 -3.08 -6.23
CA VAL A 117 12.37 -3.97 -6.91
C VAL A 117 12.97 -4.50 -8.20
N PHE A 118 13.53 -3.63 -9.03
CA PHE A 118 14.18 -3.98 -10.29
C PHE A 118 15.34 -4.96 -10.08
N GLU A 119 16.27 -4.63 -9.17
CA GLU A 119 17.45 -5.42 -8.85
C GLU A 119 17.08 -6.83 -8.38
N PHE A 120 16.10 -6.96 -7.48
CA PHE A 120 15.66 -8.27 -7.02
C PHE A 120 15.02 -9.08 -8.16
N ILE A 121 14.17 -8.46 -8.99
CA ILE A 121 13.51 -9.15 -10.09
C ILE A 121 14.53 -9.60 -11.15
N LYS A 122 15.55 -8.79 -11.45
CA LYS A 122 16.57 -9.13 -12.45
C LYS A 122 17.59 -10.13 -11.94
N ARG A 123 18.16 -9.90 -10.75
CA ARG A 123 19.37 -10.62 -10.32
C ARG A 123 19.11 -11.85 -9.47
N ALA A 124 18.00 -11.92 -8.74
CA ALA A 124 17.74 -13.09 -7.89
C ALA A 124 17.50 -14.35 -8.77
N PRO A 125 18.12 -15.50 -8.48
CA PRO A 125 17.99 -16.66 -9.35
C PRO A 125 16.61 -17.34 -9.20
N ASN A 126 16.01 -17.76 -10.32
CA ASN A 126 14.61 -18.20 -10.35
C ASN A 126 14.40 -19.57 -9.67
N ASP A 127 15.38 -20.46 -9.71
CA ASP A 127 15.36 -21.77 -9.04
C ASP A 127 15.09 -21.69 -7.52
N ILE A 128 15.45 -20.55 -6.91
CA ILE A 128 15.19 -20.23 -5.49
C ILE A 128 14.06 -19.21 -5.33
N TYR A 129 14.09 -18.12 -6.12
CA TYR A 129 13.29 -16.92 -5.84
C TYR A 129 12.11 -16.68 -6.76
N LEU A 130 11.77 -17.58 -7.70
CA LEU A 130 10.64 -17.37 -8.62
C LEU A 130 9.32 -17.04 -7.90
N LEU A 131 8.95 -17.81 -6.87
CA LEU A 131 7.77 -17.51 -6.05
C LEU A 131 7.85 -16.11 -5.41
N HIS A 132 9.01 -15.72 -4.88
CA HIS A 132 9.20 -14.44 -4.22
C HIS A 132 9.05 -13.27 -5.22
N LYS A 133 9.60 -13.43 -6.43
CA LYS A 133 9.44 -12.47 -7.53
C LYS A 133 7.99 -12.33 -7.95
N VAL A 134 7.26 -13.44 -8.10
CA VAL A 134 5.84 -13.40 -8.48
C VAL A 134 4.99 -12.77 -7.38
N VAL A 135 5.27 -13.05 -6.10
CA VAL A 135 4.61 -12.37 -4.97
C VAL A 135 4.92 -10.87 -4.97
N LEU A 136 6.17 -10.47 -5.25
CA LEU A 136 6.58 -9.08 -5.38
C LEU A 136 5.81 -8.38 -6.51
N VAL A 137 5.80 -8.96 -7.72
CA VAL A 137 5.09 -8.45 -8.89
C VAL A 137 3.60 -8.29 -8.58
N MET A 138 2.92 -9.36 -8.16
CA MET A 138 1.48 -9.32 -7.88
C MET A 138 1.14 -8.34 -6.74
N GLY A 139 1.99 -8.29 -5.70
CA GLY A 139 1.81 -7.40 -4.56
C GLY A 139 2.00 -5.92 -4.90
N VAL A 140 2.99 -5.59 -5.74
CA VAL A 140 3.30 -4.22 -6.17
C VAL A 140 2.36 -3.77 -7.28
N PHE A 141 2.13 -4.56 -8.33
CA PHE A 141 1.26 -4.18 -9.45
C PHE A 141 -0.21 -4.17 -9.05
N GLY A 142 -0.63 -5.02 -8.12
CA GLY A 142 -2.02 -5.02 -7.63
C GLY A 142 -2.23 -4.19 -6.37
N GLY A 143 -1.18 -3.67 -5.73
CA GLY A 143 -1.26 -3.05 -4.40
C GLY A 143 -1.98 -3.95 -3.38
N LEU A 144 -1.69 -5.25 -3.40
CA LEU A 144 -2.51 -6.26 -2.72
C LEU A 144 -2.21 -6.37 -1.23
N ARG A 145 -3.24 -6.66 -0.44
CA ARG A 145 -3.06 -7.13 0.95
C ARG A 145 -2.69 -8.61 0.95
N ARG A 146 -2.05 -9.08 2.03
CA ARG A 146 -1.76 -10.52 2.23
C ARG A 146 -2.98 -11.41 2.08
N ASP A 147 -4.12 -11.00 2.64
CA ASP A 147 -5.36 -11.79 2.58
C ASP A 147 -5.88 -11.91 1.13
N GLU A 148 -5.76 -10.83 0.36
CA GLU A 148 -6.15 -10.78 -1.06
C GLU A 148 -5.25 -11.72 -1.88
N MET A 149 -3.92 -11.70 -1.64
CA MET A 149 -2.99 -12.61 -2.31
C MET A 149 -3.23 -14.09 -1.99
N VAL A 150 -3.49 -14.43 -0.72
CA VAL A 150 -3.69 -15.83 -0.30
C VAL A 150 -4.98 -16.41 -0.86
N LYS A 151 -6.03 -15.60 -1.00
CA LYS A 151 -7.36 -16.04 -1.47
C LYS A 151 -7.47 -16.08 -3.00
N MET A 152 -6.58 -15.41 -3.71
CA MET A 152 -6.57 -15.38 -5.17
C MET A 152 -6.48 -16.79 -5.75
N CYS A 153 -7.36 -17.09 -6.69
CA CYS A 153 -7.43 -18.35 -7.40
C CYS A 153 -6.97 -18.19 -8.85
N ILE A 154 -6.65 -19.30 -9.50
CA ILE A 154 -6.27 -19.30 -10.93
C ILE A 154 -7.43 -18.87 -11.83
N ASP A 155 -8.68 -19.08 -11.40
CA ASP A 155 -9.88 -18.60 -12.09
C ASP A 155 -9.98 -17.07 -12.12
N ASP A 156 -9.29 -16.39 -11.19
CA ASP A 156 -9.26 -14.94 -11.14
C ASP A 156 -8.28 -14.34 -12.16
N ILE A 157 -7.52 -15.17 -12.88
CA ILE A 157 -6.45 -14.75 -13.78
C ILE A 157 -6.84 -15.08 -15.22
N THR A 158 -6.84 -14.06 -16.07
CA THR A 158 -7.12 -14.20 -17.51
C THR A 158 -5.91 -13.73 -18.31
N ASP A 159 -5.27 -14.66 -19.03
CA ASP A 159 -4.18 -14.36 -19.95
C ASP A 159 -4.72 -14.06 -21.35
N LYS A 160 -4.38 -12.89 -21.90
CA LYS A 160 -4.76 -12.42 -23.24
C LYS A 160 -3.54 -12.20 -24.16
N GLY A 161 -2.38 -12.80 -23.87
CA GLY A 161 -1.19 -12.72 -24.73
C GLY A 161 -0.30 -11.50 -24.45
N SER A 162 -0.74 -10.28 -24.72
CA SER A 162 0.04 -9.07 -24.38
C SER A 162 -0.25 -8.54 -22.97
N VAL A 163 -1.24 -9.13 -22.29
CA VAL A 163 -1.67 -8.70 -20.95
C VAL A 163 -2.25 -9.87 -20.16
N VAL A 164 -1.96 -9.90 -18.86
CA VAL A 164 -2.67 -10.71 -17.86
C VAL A 164 -3.57 -9.80 -17.04
N ILE A 165 -4.85 -10.14 -16.97
CA ILE A 165 -5.85 -9.46 -16.14
C ILE A 165 -6.03 -10.29 -14.88
N VAL A 166 -5.93 -9.62 -13.73
CA VAL A 166 -6.09 -10.25 -12.41
C VAL A 166 -7.28 -9.63 -11.71
N ASN A 167 -8.30 -10.44 -11.46
CA ASN A 167 -9.46 -10.07 -10.67
C ASN A 167 -9.22 -10.38 -9.18
N VAL A 168 -9.75 -9.55 -8.30
CA VAL A 168 -9.63 -9.70 -6.84
C VAL A 168 -11.04 -9.61 -6.29
N PRO A 169 -11.74 -10.74 -6.12
CA PRO A 169 -13.18 -10.77 -5.90
C PRO A 169 -13.59 -10.22 -4.53
N GLU A 170 -12.78 -10.47 -3.48
CA GLU A 170 -13.12 -10.11 -2.11
C GLU A 170 -12.02 -9.29 -1.45
N THR A 171 -12.21 -7.97 -1.37
CA THR A 171 -11.35 -7.11 -0.55
C THR A 171 -11.93 -6.93 0.84
N LYS A 172 -11.09 -6.52 1.82
CA LYS A 172 -11.52 -6.22 3.21
C LYS A 172 -12.74 -5.27 3.29
N THR A 173 -13.03 -4.51 2.23
CA THR A 173 -14.12 -3.53 2.14
C THR A 173 -15.33 -3.99 1.32
N GLY A 174 -15.39 -5.25 0.88
CA GLY A 174 -16.53 -5.81 0.15
C GLY A 174 -16.64 -5.36 -1.32
N THR A 175 -15.59 -4.74 -1.86
CA THR A 175 -15.55 -4.27 -3.25
C THR A 175 -14.53 -5.08 -4.04
N SER A 176 -14.90 -5.64 -5.19
CA SER A 176 -13.93 -6.26 -6.08
C SER A 176 -12.98 -5.20 -6.67
N LYS A 177 -11.78 -5.62 -7.04
CA LYS A 177 -10.86 -4.80 -7.84
C LYS A 177 -10.15 -5.68 -8.85
N GLY A 178 -9.68 -5.09 -9.94
CA GLY A 178 -8.80 -5.76 -10.89
C GLY A 178 -7.56 -4.92 -11.15
N PHE A 179 -6.50 -5.57 -11.63
CA PHE A 179 -5.31 -4.91 -12.16
C PHE A 179 -4.76 -5.72 -13.33
N THR A 180 -3.84 -5.12 -14.08
CA THR A 180 -3.24 -5.73 -15.25
C THR A 180 -1.73 -5.81 -15.09
N ILE A 181 -1.14 -6.81 -15.76
CA ILE A 181 0.30 -6.94 -15.98
C ILE A 181 0.46 -6.99 -17.49
N VAL A 182 1.04 -5.95 -18.07
CA VAL A 182 1.25 -5.82 -19.51
C VAL A 182 2.62 -6.35 -19.91
N GLU A 183 2.77 -6.66 -21.19
CA GLU A 183 4.06 -6.97 -21.80
C GLU A 183 4.95 -5.73 -21.78
N GLU A 184 6.12 -5.86 -21.16
CA GLU A 184 7.17 -4.85 -21.06
C GLU A 184 8.53 -5.55 -20.89
N GLU A 185 9.59 -4.95 -21.41
CA GLU A 185 10.92 -5.57 -21.48
C GLU A 185 11.82 -5.27 -20.28
N GLU A 186 11.54 -4.17 -19.57
CA GLU A 186 12.37 -3.65 -18.51
C GLU A 186 12.42 -4.60 -17.33
N ILE A 187 11.28 -5.07 -16.82
CA ILE A 187 11.17 -5.98 -15.67
C ILE A 187 10.75 -7.38 -16.13
N ASN A 188 10.10 -7.51 -17.28
CA ASN A 188 9.49 -8.75 -17.79
C ASN A 188 8.52 -9.41 -16.80
N ALA A 189 7.70 -8.58 -16.13
CA ALA A 189 6.78 -9.05 -15.08
C ALA A 189 5.79 -10.11 -15.60
N LEU A 190 5.26 -9.93 -16.82
CA LEU A 190 4.33 -10.85 -17.47
C LEU A 190 4.95 -12.23 -17.68
N LYS A 191 6.20 -12.27 -18.15
CA LYS A 191 6.95 -13.52 -18.40
C LYS A 191 7.18 -14.30 -17.10
N LEU A 192 7.47 -13.61 -16.00
CA LEU A 192 7.65 -14.26 -14.68
C LEU A 192 6.36 -14.90 -14.18
N VAL A 193 5.23 -14.21 -14.31
CA VAL A 193 3.91 -14.74 -13.93
C VAL A 193 3.58 -15.98 -14.74
N ARG A 194 3.81 -15.96 -16.06
CA ARG A 194 3.63 -17.12 -16.95
C ARG A 194 4.54 -18.29 -16.60
N GLN A 195 5.83 -18.02 -16.39
CA GLN A 195 6.80 -19.05 -16.01
C GLN A 195 6.35 -19.77 -14.73
N TYR A 196 5.88 -19.02 -13.74
CA TYR A 196 5.37 -19.60 -12.49
C TYR A 196 4.08 -20.41 -12.68
N LEU A 197 3.14 -19.89 -13.47
CA LEU A 197 1.89 -20.59 -13.82
C LEU A 197 2.15 -21.92 -14.54
N ALA A 198 3.10 -21.95 -15.47
CA ALA A 198 3.46 -23.14 -16.24
C ALA A 198 4.00 -24.29 -15.35
N LEU A 199 4.53 -23.96 -14.18
CA LEU A 199 5.06 -24.95 -13.22
C LEU A 199 3.98 -25.57 -12.33
N ARG A 200 2.72 -25.17 -12.47
CA ARG A 200 1.61 -25.72 -11.68
C ARG A 200 1.45 -27.23 -11.96
N PRO A 201 1.42 -28.10 -10.92
CA PRO A 201 1.23 -29.53 -11.13
C PRO A 201 -0.12 -29.84 -11.78
N LYS A 202 -0.11 -30.60 -12.89
CA LYS A 202 -1.33 -30.94 -13.65
C LYS A 202 -2.40 -31.69 -12.83
N HIS A 203 -1.98 -32.43 -11.81
CA HIS A 203 -2.86 -33.25 -10.96
C HIS A 203 -3.41 -32.50 -9.73
N THR A 204 -3.06 -31.23 -9.54
CA THR A 204 -3.51 -30.49 -8.35
C THR A 204 -4.98 -30.13 -8.44
N LYS A 205 -5.73 -30.38 -7.36
CA LYS A 205 -7.12 -29.89 -7.18
C LYS A 205 -7.17 -28.51 -6.52
N GLU A 206 -6.06 -28.05 -5.94
CA GLU A 206 -5.98 -26.72 -5.33
C GLU A 206 -6.16 -25.66 -6.41
N ARG A 207 -7.00 -24.65 -6.14
CA ARG A 207 -7.31 -23.53 -7.06
C ARG A 207 -6.53 -22.27 -6.72
N ARG A 208 -5.98 -22.14 -5.50
CA ARG A 208 -5.17 -20.98 -5.11
C ARG A 208 -4.01 -20.75 -6.07
N PHE A 209 -3.83 -19.50 -6.48
CA PHE A 209 -2.80 -19.11 -7.43
C PHE A 209 -1.40 -19.45 -6.91
N PHE A 210 -1.09 -19.02 -5.68
CA PHE A 210 0.21 -19.25 -5.07
C PHE A 210 0.31 -20.66 -4.46
N LEU A 211 1.09 -21.51 -5.11
CA LEU A 211 1.57 -22.80 -4.61
C LEU A 211 3.03 -22.72 -4.13
N THR A 212 3.37 -23.55 -3.16
CA THR A 212 4.71 -23.63 -2.60
C THR A 212 5.68 -24.06 -3.68
N TYR A 213 6.76 -23.29 -3.82
CA TYR A 213 7.81 -23.49 -4.81
C TYR A 213 9.07 -24.02 -4.14
N ARG A 214 9.64 -25.12 -4.66
CA ARG A 214 10.87 -25.73 -4.13
C ARG A 214 11.68 -26.31 -5.29
N LYS A 215 12.99 -26.05 -5.31
CA LYS A 215 13.94 -26.67 -6.25
C LYS A 215 13.46 -26.65 -7.71
N GLY A 216 13.03 -25.48 -8.21
CA GLY A 216 12.61 -25.37 -9.60
C GLY A 216 11.13 -25.68 -9.89
N CYS A 217 10.36 -26.28 -8.98
CA CYS A 217 8.98 -26.70 -9.26
C CYS A 217 7.95 -26.24 -8.21
N CYS A 218 6.70 -26.11 -8.64
CA CYS A 218 5.57 -25.91 -7.73
C CYS A 218 5.09 -27.26 -7.19
N THR A 219 4.72 -27.28 -5.90
CA THR A 219 4.08 -28.44 -5.25
C THR A 219 2.56 -28.23 -5.21
N VAL A 220 1.79 -29.23 -4.78
CA VAL A 220 0.33 -29.09 -4.60
C VAL A 220 -0.05 -28.24 -3.39
N GLN A 221 0.88 -27.97 -2.48
CA GLN A 221 0.61 -27.26 -1.24
C GLN A 221 0.53 -25.75 -1.48
N PRO A 222 -0.60 -25.11 -1.13
CA PRO A 222 -0.75 -23.67 -1.29
C PRO A 222 0.11 -22.87 -0.29
N VAL A 223 0.49 -21.65 -0.68
CA VAL A 223 1.32 -20.77 0.16
C VAL A 223 0.51 -20.16 1.30
N GLY A 224 1.07 -20.19 2.51
CA GLY A 224 0.47 -19.62 3.71
C GLY A 224 0.58 -18.10 3.79
N LYS A 225 -0.36 -17.47 4.51
CA LYS A 225 -0.40 -16.01 4.73
C LYS A 225 0.85 -15.44 5.38
N ASN A 226 1.48 -16.19 6.28
CA ASN A 226 2.71 -15.78 6.95
C ASN A 226 3.89 -15.82 5.98
N THR A 227 3.98 -16.84 5.13
CA THR A 227 5.00 -16.95 4.07
C THR A 227 4.90 -15.81 3.07
N ILE A 228 3.69 -15.52 2.55
CA ILE A 228 3.48 -14.34 1.70
C ILE A 228 3.90 -13.06 2.44
N GLY A 229 3.57 -12.96 3.73
CA GLY A 229 3.92 -11.81 4.56
C GLY A 229 5.40 -11.65 4.87
N SER A 230 6.20 -12.71 4.76
CA SER A 230 7.65 -12.68 4.97
C SER A 230 8.44 -12.41 3.69
N VAL A 231 7.82 -12.48 2.51
CA VAL A 231 8.52 -12.23 1.23
C VAL A 231 9.30 -10.90 1.23
N PRO A 232 8.75 -9.77 1.70
CA PRO A 232 9.52 -8.52 1.75
C PRO A 232 10.77 -8.60 2.63
N ASN A 233 10.72 -9.32 3.75
CA ASN A 233 11.88 -9.57 4.60
C ASN A 233 12.95 -10.40 3.88
N ILE A 234 12.52 -11.40 3.10
CA ILE A 234 13.42 -12.25 2.31
C ILE A 234 14.12 -11.43 1.22
N ILE A 235 13.37 -10.55 0.53
CA ILE A 235 13.93 -9.61 -0.46
C ILE A 235 14.94 -8.68 0.20
N ALA A 236 14.59 -8.07 1.33
CA ALA A 236 15.48 -7.17 2.05
C ALA A 236 16.77 -7.87 2.51
N LYS A 237 16.69 -9.13 2.95
CA LYS A 237 17.88 -9.95 3.28
C LYS A 237 18.74 -10.23 2.05
N TYR A 238 18.13 -10.60 0.92
CA TYR A 238 18.85 -10.85 -0.33
C TYR A 238 19.62 -9.61 -0.79
N LEU A 239 18.97 -8.44 -0.74
CA LEU A 239 19.55 -7.16 -1.12
C LEU A 239 20.47 -6.55 -0.04
N LYS A 240 20.66 -7.25 1.10
CA LYS A 240 21.47 -6.79 2.24
C LYS A 240 21.06 -5.41 2.79
N LEU A 241 19.75 -5.14 2.81
CA LEU A 241 19.21 -3.89 3.35
C LEU A 241 19.29 -3.89 4.89
N ASP A 242 19.40 -2.69 5.46
CA ASP A 242 19.36 -2.52 6.90
C ASP A 242 18.01 -2.94 7.49
N ASN A 243 18.06 -3.52 8.69
CA ASN A 243 16.87 -3.92 9.45
C ASN A 243 15.80 -4.69 8.65
N PRO A 244 16.12 -5.83 7.99
CA PRO A 244 15.16 -6.54 7.14
C PRO A 244 13.83 -6.89 7.83
N HIS A 245 13.83 -7.06 9.15
CA HIS A 245 12.64 -7.36 9.96
C HIS A 245 11.56 -6.27 9.91
N GLN A 246 11.90 -5.04 9.47
CA GLN A 246 10.95 -3.94 9.28
C GLN A 246 10.19 -4.03 7.94
N PHE A 247 10.62 -4.89 7.01
CA PHE A 247 9.94 -5.19 5.76
C PHE A 247 8.91 -6.30 6.00
N THR A 248 7.71 -5.89 6.43
CA THR A 248 6.64 -6.79 6.84
C THR A 248 5.59 -6.97 5.74
N GLY A 249 4.54 -7.76 6.01
CA GLY A 249 3.50 -8.08 5.04
C GLY A 249 2.69 -6.91 4.45
N HIS A 250 2.86 -5.67 4.93
CA HIS A 250 2.26 -4.48 4.32
C HIS A 250 3.21 -3.75 3.36
N CYS A 251 4.49 -4.13 3.35
CA CYS A 251 5.55 -3.53 2.53
C CYS A 251 5.16 -3.40 1.05
N LEU A 252 4.68 -4.48 0.43
CA LEU A 252 4.40 -4.49 -1.03
C LEU A 252 3.30 -3.49 -1.40
N ARG A 253 2.24 -3.44 -0.61
CA ARG A 253 1.15 -2.48 -0.82
C ARG A 253 1.59 -1.04 -0.62
N ARG A 254 2.48 -0.79 0.35
CA ARG A 254 3.07 0.55 0.55
C ARG A 254 3.99 0.92 -0.61
N THR A 255 4.88 0.01 -0.99
CA THR A 255 5.82 0.14 -2.12
C THR A 255 5.06 0.51 -3.39
N SER A 256 3.99 -0.23 -3.71
CA SER A 256 3.06 0.07 -4.81
C SER A 256 2.57 1.52 -4.82
N ALA A 257 2.08 2.01 -3.69
CA ALA A 257 1.57 3.38 -3.55
C ALA A 257 2.67 4.43 -3.74
N THR A 258 3.84 4.19 -3.15
CA THR A 258 4.99 5.07 -3.20
C THR A 258 5.52 5.19 -4.64
N LEU A 259 5.79 4.06 -5.30
CA LEU A 259 6.29 4.04 -6.69
C LEU A 259 5.32 4.72 -7.65
N LEU A 260 4.00 4.53 -7.47
CA LEU A 260 3.00 5.14 -8.33
C LEU A 260 3.01 6.68 -8.24
N VAL A 261 3.16 7.23 -7.03
CA VAL A 261 3.25 8.69 -6.84
C VAL A 261 4.60 9.23 -7.29
N GLU A 262 5.69 8.50 -7.06
CA GLU A 262 7.03 8.89 -7.52
C GLU A 262 7.10 8.94 -9.06
N ALA A 263 6.38 8.05 -9.74
CA ALA A 263 6.17 8.10 -11.19
C ALA A 263 5.27 9.26 -11.66
N GLY A 264 4.76 10.09 -10.75
CA GLY A 264 3.97 11.29 -11.08
C GLY A 264 2.46 11.05 -11.21
N ALA A 265 1.93 9.90 -10.77
CA ALA A 265 0.49 9.67 -10.80
C ALA A 265 -0.27 10.65 -9.91
N SER A 266 -1.47 11.05 -10.35
CA SER A 266 -2.35 11.89 -9.57
C SER A 266 -2.88 11.16 -8.32
N PHE A 267 -3.37 11.92 -7.36
CA PHE A 267 -3.95 11.38 -6.14
C PHE A 267 -5.22 10.56 -6.40
N GLU A 268 -5.99 10.91 -7.43
CA GLU A 268 -7.16 10.15 -7.90
C GLU A 268 -6.74 8.78 -8.42
N THR A 269 -5.70 8.73 -9.27
CA THR A 269 -5.12 7.47 -9.77
C THR A 269 -4.63 6.59 -8.61
N LEU A 270 -3.95 7.18 -7.63
CA LEU A 270 -3.54 6.47 -6.42
C LEU A 270 -4.76 5.87 -5.68
N LYS A 271 -5.81 6.65 -5.45
CA LYS A 271 -7.04 6.18 -4.77
C LYS A 271 -7.74 5.07 -5.55
N MET A 272 -7.83 5.19 -6.87
CA MET A 272 -8.43 4.19 -7.75
C MET A 272 -7.66 2.86 -7.69
N HIS A 273 -6.33 2.93 -7.76
CA HIS A 273 -5.43 1.79 -7.70
C HIS A 273 -5.53 1.02 -6.39
N GLY A 274 -5.37 1.71 -5.25
CA GLY A 274 -5.43 1.06 -3.95
C GLY A 274 -6.85 0.81 -3.44
N LYS A 275 -7.89 1.34 -4.08
CA LYS A 275 -9.26 1.39 -3.54
C LYS A 275 -9.33 2.04 -2.15
N TRP A 276 -8.60 3.14 -1.97
CA TRP A 276 -8.63 3.90 -0.71
C TRP A 276 -9.78 4.90 -0.72
N LYS A 277 -10.75 4.71 0.19
CA LYS A 277 -11.87 5.66 0.38
C LYS A 277 -11.43 6.96 1.05
N SER A 278 -10.47 6.88 1.99
CA SER A 278 -9.98 8.02 2.77
C SER A 278 -8.70 8.60 2.17
N ASN A 279 -8.69 9.93 2.02
CA ASN A 279 -7.51 10.68 1.57
C ASN A 279 -6.34 10.52 2.55
N THR A 280 -6.61 10.61 3.85
CA THR A 280 -5.60 10.46 4.92
C THR A 280 -4.88 9.13 4.84
N VAL A 281 -5.60 8.05 4.54
CA VAL A 281 -5.01 6.71 4.41
C VAL A 281 -4.10 6.65 3.18
N ALA A 282 -4.53 7.18 2.04
CA ALA A 282 -3.70 7.21 0.82
C ALA A 282 -2.43 8.05 1.03
N GLN A 283 -2.57 9.25 1.62
CA GLN A 283 -1.47 10.16 1.94
C GLN A 283 -0.44 9.52 2.89
N SER A 284 -0.90 8.73 3.88
CA SER A 284 -0.01 8.08 4.85
C SER A 284 0.98 7.07 4.24
N TYR A 285 0.75 6.65 2.99
CA TYR A 285 1.67 5.79 2.27
C TYR A 285 2.83 6.54 1.63
N VAL A 286 2.63 7.82 1.28
CA VAL A 286 3.52 8.59 0.40
C VAL A 286 4.18 9.79 1.09
N GLU A 287 3.68 10.20 2.26
CA GLU A 287 4.17 11.37 3.03
C GLU A 287 5.67 11.34 3.36
N ASP A 288 6.29 10.16 3.39
CA ASP A 288 7.71 10.00 3.73
C ASP A 288 8.64 9.86 2.50
N SER A 289 8.11 9.88 1.27
CA SER A 289 8.92 9.74 0.04
C SER A 289 9.90 10.91 -0.11
N LEU A 290 11.20 10.60 -0.13
CA LEU A 290 12.24 11.59 -0.35
C LEU A 290 12.19 12.15 -1.79
N ILE A 291 11.91 11.30 -2.77
CA ILE A 291 11.76 11.71 -4.17
C ILE A 291 10.64 12.74 -4.31
N SER A 292 9.49 12.50 -3.66
CA SER A 292 8.37 13.44 -3.66
C SER A 292 8.74 14.77 -3.00
N LYS A 293 9.47 14.74 -1.88
CA LYS A 293 9.95 15.95 -1.20
C LYS A 293 10.93 16.74 -2.06
N ASN A 294 11.86 16.05 -2.73
CA ASN A 294 12.80 16.68 -3.66
C ASN A 294 12.07 17.33 -4.83
N ARG A 295 11.09 16.63 -5.43
CA ARG A 295 10.25 17.19 -6.52
C ARG A 295 9.51 18.45 -6.08
N ILE A 296 8.91 18.45 -4.88
CA ILE A 296 8.26 19.65 -4.32
C ILE A 296 9.28 20.79 -4.16
N SER A 297 10.48 20.50 -3.63
CA SER A 297 11.56 21.48 -3.51
C SER A 297 11.96 22.08 -4.85
N CYS A 298 12.09 21.27 -5.90
CA CYS A 298 12.40 21.74 -7.25
C CYS A 298 11.30 22.66 -7.80
N ILE A 299 10.02 22.29 -7.63
CA ILE A 299 8.89 23.12 -8.05
C ILE A 299 8.92 24.49 -7.35
N ILE A 300 9.14 24.51 -6.04
CA ILE A 300 9.25 25.76 -5.27
C ILE A 300 10.42 26.60 -5.77
N ALA A 301 11.59 25.99 -5.98
CA ALA A 301 12.78 26.68 -6.47
C ALA A 301 12.55 27.30 -7.86
N SER A 302 11.90 26.58 -8.77
CA SER A 302 11.55 27.09 -10.10
C SER A 302 10.58 28.28 -10.02
N ALA A 303 9.56 28.21 -9.17
CA ALA A 303 8.60 29.32 -9.01
C ALA A 303 9.25 30.59 -8.47
N VAL A 304 10.17 30.46 -7.50
CA VAL A 304 10.95 31.58 -6.96
C VAL A 304 11.88 32.18 -8.03
N GLY A 305 12.57 31.33 -8.80
CA GLY A 305 13.46 31.77 -9.87
C GLY A 305 12.75 32.54 -10.99
N SER A 306 11.52 32.14 -11.34
CA SER A 306 10.69 32.84 -12.33
C SER A 306 10.12 34.19 -11.84
N SER A 307 10.14 34.45 -10.54
CA SER A 307 9.58 35.68 -9.94
C SER A 307 10.57 36.85 -9.93
N GLY A 308 11.85 36.62 -10.26
CA GLY A 308 12.93 37.62 -10.18
C GLY A 308 13.51 38.11 -11.52
N GLY A 309 12.97 37.68 -12.66
CA GLY A 309 13.54 37.99 -13.97
C GLY A 309 12.48 38.15 -15.05
N LYS A 310 12.59 39.24 -15.81
CA LYS A 310 11.79 39.57 -17.00
C LYS A 310 11.58 38.34 -17.92
N THR A 311 10.40 38.27 -18.51
CA THR A 311 10.00 37.42 -19.65
C THR A 311 11.17 36.84 -20.46
N SER A 312 11.35 35.53 -20.37
CA SER A 312 11.85 34.67 -21.44
C SER A 312 11.44 33.23 -21.12
N ASN A 313 10.48 32.71 -21.87
CA ASN A 313 10.08 31.31 -21.83
C ASN A 313 11.25 30.45 -22.30
N ASN A 314 11.99 29.87 -21.36
CA ASN A 314 12.85 28.72 -21.61
C ASN A 314 12.39 27.59 -20.70
N VAL A 315 11.63 26.67 -21.27
CA VAL A 315 11.44 25.32 -20.71
C VAL A 315 12.34 24.41 -21.52
N ASN A 316 13.40 23.91 -20.88
CA ASN A 316 13.70 22.48 -20.84
C ASN A 316 14.94 22.22 -19.97
N LEU A 317 14.81 21.31 -19.00
CA LEU A 317 15.85 20.32 -18.80
C LEU A 317 15.25 19.02 -18.23
N THR A 318 15.14 18.06 -19.13
CA THR A 318 15.23 16.63 -18.87
C THR A 318 16.67 16.28 -18.49
N SER A 319 16.86 15.46 -17.48
CA SER A 319 18.09 14.67 -17.37
C SER A 319 17.73 13.22 -17.08
N TYR A 320 18.04 12.34 -18.04
CA TYR A 320 18.89 11.17 -17.81
C TYR A 320 19.52 10.77 -19.16
N SER A 321 20.81 10.42 -19.08
CA SER A 321 21.78 10.16 -20.14
C SER A 321 21.67 8.72 -20.70
N ASP A 322 21.71 8.55 -22.02
CA ASP A 322 22.90 8.11 -22.79
C ASP A 322 22.57 8.00 -24.29
N ASP A 323 23.46 8.58 -25.10
CA ASP A 323 23.74 8.46 -26.54
C ASP A 323 22.61 8.24 -27.59
N HIS A 324 22.64 9.14 -28.60
CA HIS A 324 21.81 9.26 -29.82
C HIS A 324 20.47 10.00 -29.71
N LEU A 325 20.45 11.23 -30.26
CA LEU A 325 19.28 12.08 -30.46
C LEU A 325 19.04 12.28 -31.96
N GLU A 326 17.98 11.67 -32.50
CA GLU A 326 17.32 12.18 -33.70
C GLU A 326 16.25 13.19 -33.28
N LEU A 327 16.36 14.43 -33.76
CA LEU A 327 15.41 15.49 -33.50
C LEU A 327 14.68 15.83 -34.80
N SER A 328 13.46 15.31 -34.98
CA SER A 328 12.56 15.78 -36.05
C SER A 328 11.48 16.67 -35.47
N SER A 329 11.57 17.97 -35.72
CA SER A 329 10.40 18.86 -35.62
C SER A 329 10.52 19.98 -36.63
N SER A 330 9.50 20.14 -37.46
CA SER A 330 9.29 21.27 -38.36
C SER A 330 9.10 22.55 -37.54
N ILE A 331 10.00 23.52 -37.72
CA ILE A 331 9.96 24.82 -37.04
C ILE A 331 9.80 25.89 -38.11
N SER A 332 8.63 26.53 -38.17
CA SER A 332 8.39 27.74 -38.95
C SER A 332 8.52 28.97 -38.03
N ASP A 333 9.24 29.97 -38.53
CA ASP A 333 9.35 31.35 -38.02
C ASP A 333 9.87 31.56 -36.59
N LYS A 334 11.18 31.34 -36.36
CA LYS A 334 11.93 31.97 -35.25
C LYS A 334 13.40 32.21 -35.60
N ASN A 335 13.96 33.32 -35.11
CA ASN A 335 15.40 33.60 -35.13
C ASN A 335 16.14 32.62 -34.20
N ILE A 336 17.07 31.84 -34.77
CA ILE A 336 17.93 30.93 -34.02
C ILE A 336 19.22 31.69 -33.69
N ASN A 337 19.47 31.91 -32.40
CA ASN A 337 20.72 32.50 -31.92
C ASN A 337 21.43 31.48 -31.03
N VAL A 338 22.67 31.11 -31.38
CA VAL A 338 23.48 30.14 -30.64
C VAL A 338 24.76 30.83 -30.18
N PRO A 339 24.81 31.41 -28.97
CA PRO A 339 26.03 32.02 -28.48
C PRO A 339 26.96 30.96 -27.88
N GLY A 340 28.25 30.97 -28.26
CA GLY A 340 29.32 30.35 -27.47
C GLY A 340 29.86 28.99 -27.92
N LEU A 341 30.06 28.76 -29.22
CA LEU A 341 30.84 27.62 -29.71
C LEU A 341 32.02 28.12 -30.54
N SER A 342 33.17 28.32 -29.89
CA SER A 342 34.43 28.38 -30.63
C SER A 342 34.82 26.95 -31.05
N ASN A 343 35.02 26.78 -32.35
CA ASN A 343 35.69 25.66 -33.00
C ASN A 343 35.09 24.26 -32.87
N LYS A 344 33.84 24.03 -33.34
CA LYS A 344 33.44 22.75 -33.96
C LYS A 344 32.44 22.97 -35.09
N ASN A 345 32.56 22.19 -36.18
CA ASN A 345 31.72 22.25 -37.38
C ASN A 345 30.23 22.15 -37.02
N ILE A 346 29.46 23.21 -37.31
CA ILE A 346 28.01 23.23 -37.14
C ILE A 346 27.36 22.83 -38.47
N THR A 347 26.50 21.82 -38.45
CA THR A 347 25.71 21.40 -39.62
C THR A 347 24.23 21.53 -39.28
N PHE A 348 23.51 22.32 -40.06
CA PHE A 348 22.05 22.42 -40.00
C PHE A 348 21.46 21.55 -41.12
N SER A 349 20.50 20.69 -40.82
CA SER A 349 19.75 19.94 -41.83
C SER A 349 18.25 20.02 -41.56
N GLY A 350 17.45 20.24 -42.60
CA GLY A 350 16.01 20.47 -42.52
C GLY A 350 15.49 21.37 -43.64
N LYS A 351 14.16 21.50 -43.76
CA LYS A 351 13.53 22.54 -44.59
C LYS A 351 13.40 23.81 -43.77
N PHE A 352 13.98 24.90 -44.26
CA PHE A 352 13.91 26.22 -43.62
C PHE A 352 13.17 27.17 -44.57
N GLU A 353 12.08 27.77 -44.11
CA GLU A 353 11.42 28.90 -44.76
C GLU A 353 11.55 30.13 -43.85
N ASN A 354 11.89 31.29 -44.42
CA ASN A 354 12.02 32.58 -43.73
C ASN A 354 12.97 32.63 -42.50
N CYS A 355 14.04 31.82 -42.49
CA CYS A 355 15.02 31.83 -41.39
C CYS A 355 16.23 32.71 -41.70
N ASN A 356 16.61 33.60 -40.78
CA ASN A 356 17.88 34.33 -40.81
C ASN A 356 18.88 33.71 -39.82
N PHE A 357 20.06 33.34 -40.30
CA PHE A 357 21.13 32.79 -39.49
C PHE A 357 22.20 33.86 -39.22
N HIS A 358 22.55 34.06 -37.95
CA HIS A 358 23.65 34.93 -37.54
C HIS A 358 24.65 34.11 -36.72
N ILE A 359 25.90 34.06 -37.19
CA ILE A 359 27.02 33.48 -36.43
C ILE A 359 27.83 34.66 -35.90
N GLY A 360 27.63 34.99 -34.63
CA GLY A 360 28.41 36.03 -33.94
C GLY A 360 29.74 35.47 -33.45
N GLY A 361 30.84 36.12 -33.84
CA GLY A 361 32.17 35.91 -33.27
C GLY A 361 32.35 36.67 -31.95
#